data_AF-Q4VUF2-F1
#
_entry.id   AF-Q4VUF2-F1
#
_cell.length_a   1.000
_cell.length_b   1.000
_cell.length_c   1.000
_cell.angle_alpha   90.00
_cell.angle_beta   90.00
_cell.angle_gamma   90.00
#
_symmetry.space_group_name_H-M   'P 1'
#
loop_
_entity.id
_entity.type
_entity.pdbx_description
1 polymer ?
#
loop_
_entity_poly.entity_id
_entity_poly.type
_entity_poly.pdbx_seq_one_letter_code
_entity_poly.pdbx_strand_id
1 'polypeptide(L)'
;MKMIFMFCMLLSMMSCGSGRIRQAMALTKTEVILRDAAYSKLSDKVTEYRIAFSAAEIKFKKAAYQFNIPFFKVSSVFDNDAVDAQDGIYASLGYDFDVIKKLEMLFSKLDLQDPPTDNEDTAVAIKLLDLLKDATDSVKVILNEHLSESRLTKIIASKGEGVITKINSLLDEVMRIRCDVTLKIIKEIERVQAEMNNDPDILDKLSNIFIESGEIKRSVNFINNVANQIESLTRQFA
;
A
#
# COMPACT_ATOMS: atom_id res chain seq x y z
N MET A 1 74.55 9.47 5.15
CA MET A 1 73.67 8.35 5.55
C MET A 1 72.36 8.76 6.24
N LYS A 2 72.34 9.74 7.17
CA LYS A 2 71.08 10.18 7.84
C LYS A 2 70.00 10.76 6.91
N MET A 3 70.37 11.48 5.85
CA MET A 3 69.43 12.09 4.90
C MET A 3 68.66 11.07 4.04
N ILE A 4 69.28 9.94 3.67
CA ILE A 4 68.64 8.89 2.86
C ILE A 4 67.57 8.15 3.68
N PHE A 5 67.83 7.94 4.97
CA PHE A 5 66.90 7.25 5.87
C PHE A 5 65.62 8.07 6.12
N MET A 6 65.74 9.39 6.22
CA MET A 6 64.59 10.30 6.37
C MET A 6 63.72 10.34 5.10
N PHE A 7 64.34 10.29 3.92
CA PHE A 7 63.62 10.31 2.65
C PHE A 7 62.84 9.00 2.41
N CYS A 8 63.41 7.85 2.80
CA CYS A 8 62.73 6.55 2.74
C CYS A 8 61.53 6.46 3.70
N MET A 9 61.60 7.05 4.90
CA MET A 9 60.44 7.11 5.82
C MET A 9 59.30 7.96 5.25
N LEU A 10 59.60 9.13 4.69
CA LEU A 10 58.59 10.00 4.05
C LEU A 10 57.91 9.33 2.85
N LEU A 11 58.66 8.62 2.01
CA LEU A 11 58.11 7.83 0.89
C LEU A 11 57.24 6.65 1.38
N SER A 12 57.61 5.99 2.49
CA SER A 12 56.81 4.90 3.06
C SER A 12 55.48 5.39 3.66
N MET A 13 55.46 6.59 4.24
CA MET A 13 54.23 7.21 4.76
C MET A 13 53.29 7.71 3.66
N MET A 14 53.83 8.22 2.54
CA MET A 14 53.00 8.61 1.39
C MET A 14 52.44 7.40 0.62
N SER A 15 53.20 6.30 0.53
CA SER A 15 52.74 5.05 -0.09
C SER A 15 51.58 4.40 0.68
N CYS A 16 51.68 4.38 2.02
CA CYS A 16 50.65 3.76 2.87
C CYS A 16 49.35 4.60 2.96
N GLY A 17 49.43 5.93 2.83
CA GLY A 17 48.26 6.81 2.80
C GLY A 17 47.51 6.80 1.47
N SER A 18 48.23 6.72 0.34
CA SER A 18 47.64 6.72 -1.01
C SER A 18 46.79 5.49 -1.29
N GLY A 19 47.23 4.30 -0.84
CA GLY A 19 46.48 3.05 -0.99
C GLY A 19 45.15 3.05 -0.24
N ARG A 20 45.14 3.55 1.01
CA ARG A 20 43.92 3.66 1.83
C ARG A 20 42.91 4.65 1.26
N ILE A 21 43.37 5.79 0.74
CA ILE A 21 42.49 6.78 0.11
C ILE A 21 41.87 6.23 -1.18
N ARG A 22 42.65 5.56 -2.04
CA ARG A 22 42.11 4.93 -3.26
C ARG A 22 41.11 3.82 -2.94
N GLN A 23 41.38 3.02 -1.92
CA GLN A 23 40.45 1.98 -1.48
C GLN A 23 39.16 2.56 -0.90
N ALA A 24 39.26 3.63 -0.09
CA ALA A 24 38.09 4.36 0.42
C ALA A 24 37.26 5.01 -0.71
N MET A 25 37.91 5.63 -1.71
CA MET A 25 37.23 6.18 -2.89
C MET A 25 36.57 5.09 -3.76
N ALA A 26 37.19 3.91 -3.87
CA ALA A 26 36.60 2.79 -4.60
C ALA A 26 35.36 2.25 -3.86
N LEU A 27 35.43 2.11 -2.53
CA LEU A 27 34.31 1.75 -1.68
C LEU A 27 33.15 2.73 -1.82
N THR A 28 33.39 4.04 -1.73
CA THR A 28 32.33 5.06 -1.89
C THR A 28 31.74 5.08 -3.31
N LYS A 29 32.57 4.86 -4.34
CA LYS A 29 32.07 4.74 -5.72
C LYS A 29 31.17 3.53 -5.88
N THR A 30 31.54 2.38 -5.32
CA THR A 30 30.71 1.16 -5.34
C THR A 30 29.41 1.36 -4.57
N GLU A 31 29.44 2.00 -3.40
CA GLU A 31 28.25 2.32 -2.61
C GLU A 31 27.27 3.22 -3.37
N VAL A 32 27.78 4.25 -4.06
CA VAL A 32 26.97 5.13 -4.92
C VAL A 32 26.33 4.35 -6.06
N ILE A 33 27.10 3.50 -6.76
CA ILE A 33 26.58 2.69 -7.88
C ILE A 33 25.46 1.76 -7.41
N LEU A 34 25.65 1.06 -6.28
CA LEU A 34 24.67 0.13 -5.75
C LEU A 34 23.41 0.86 -5.26
N ARG A 35 23.57 2.01 -4.60
CA ARG A 35 22.46 2.87 -4.18
C ARG A 35 21.64 3.35 -5.38
N ASP A 36 22.30 3.84 -6.42
CA ASP A 36 21.65 4.37 -7.61
C ASP A 36 20.90 3.26 -8.35
N ALA A 37 21.48 2.06 -8.45
CA ALA A 37 20.80 0.89 -9.01
C ALA A 37 19.56 0.47 -8.19
N ALA A 38 19.67 0.44 -6.86
CA ALA A 38 18.54 0.16 -5.97
C ALA A 38 17.44 1.22 -6.10
N TYR A 39 17.82 2.48 -6.26
CA TYR A 39 16.88 3.59 -6.48
C TYR A 39 16.17 3.49 -7.82
N SER A 40 16.89 3.25 -8.92
CA SER A 40 16.26 3.07 -10.23
C SER A 40 15.19 1.98 -10.18
N LYS A 41 15.52 0.82 -9.56
CA LYS A 41 14.56 -0.26 -9.36
C LYS A 41 13.32 0.18 -8.56
N LEU A 42 13.50 0.97 -7.50
CA LEU A 42 12.39 1.48 -6.70
C LEU A 42 11.51 2.44 -7.50
N SER A 43 12.13 3.39 -8.19
CA SER A 43 11.45 4.40 -9.00
C SER A 43 10.63 3.76 -10.12
N ASP A 44 11.20 2.77 -10.81
CA ASP A 44 10.53 2.03 -11.88
C ASP A 44 9.30 1.29 -11.35
N LYS A 45 9.43 0.58 -10.21
CA LYS A 45 8.31 -0.13 -9.57
C LYS A 45 7.20 0.80 -9.11
N VAL A 46 7.54 1.91 -8.45
CA VAL A 46 6.54 2.90 -8.00
C VAL A 46 5.77 3.43 -9.20
N THR A 47 6.47 3.71 -10.30
CA THR A 47 5.86 4.18 -11.54
C THR A 47 4.95 3.12 -12.15
N GLU A 48 5.41 1.88 -12.26
CA GLU A 48 4.64 0.75 -12.77
C GLU A 48 3.35 0.55 -11.97
N TYR A 49 3.45 0.50 -10.64
CA TYR A 49 2.29 0.31 -9.77
C TYR A 49 1.30 1.47 -9.84
N ARG A 50 1.78 2.72 -9.87
CA ARG A 50 0.88 3.88 -10.06
C ARG A 50 0.14 3.81 -11.38
N ILE A 51 0.84 3.51 -12.48
CA ILE A 51 0.22 3.39 -13.80
C ILE A 51 -0.85 2.30 -13.79
N ALA A 52 -0.54 1.13 -13.21
CA ALA A 52 -1.49 0.02 -13.11
C ALA A 52 -2.76 0.41 -12.30
N PHE A 53 -2.58 1.06 -11.15
CA PHE A 53 -3.69 1.56 -10.33
C PHE A 53 -4.55 2.58 -11.06
N SER A 54 -3.92 3.63 -11.61
CA SER A 54 -4.65 4.70 -12.31
C SER A 54 -5.32 4.21 -13.59
N ALA A 55 -4.75 3.24 -14.30
CA ALA A 55 -5.36 2.69 -15.50
C ALA A 55 -6.69 1.99 -15.20
N ALA A 56 -6.75 1.20 -14.12
CA ALA A 56 -7.98 0.54 -13.68
C ALA A 56 -9.05 1.55 -13.25
N GLU A 57 -8.66 2.53 -12.43
CA GLU A 57 -9.51 3.62 -11.97
C GLU A 57 -10.07 4.45 -13.14
N ILE A 58 -9.22 4.88 -14.08
CA ILE A 58 -9.63 5.66 -15.26
C ILE A 58 -10.60 4.86 -16.12
N LYS A 59 -10.34 3.56 -16.33
CA LYS A 59 -11.25 2.69 -17.10
C LYS A 59 -12.62 2.61 -16.42
N PHE A 60 -12.65 2.43 -15.12
CA PHE A 60 -13.88 2.36 -14.33
C PHE A 60 -14.66 3.68 -14.34
N LYS A 61 -13.99 4.82 -14.08
CA LYS A 61 -14.60 6.15 -14.12
C LYS A 61 -15.17 6.49 -15.51
N LYS A 62 -14.48 6.10 -16.59
CA LYS A 62 -14.98 6.28 -17.96
C LYS A 62 -16.23 5.46 -18.27
N ALA A 63 -16.39 4.31 -17.63
CA ALA A 63 -17.59 3.49 -17.81
C ALA A 63 -18.84 4.13 -17.17
N ALA A 64 -18.66 5.11 -16.28
CA ALA A 64 -19.72 5.88 -15.63
C ALA A 64 -20.81 4.98 -15.00
N TYR A 65 -20.39 3.87 -14.40
CA TYR A 65 -21.29 2.96 -13.72
C TYR A 65 -21.99 3.66 -12.55
N GLN A 66 -23.27 3.34 -12.38
CA GLN A 66 -24.07 3.82 -11.27
C GLN A 66 -24.43 2.64 -10.36
N PHE A 67 -24.05 2.77 -9.10
CA PHE A 67 -24.35 1.80 -8.05
C PHE A 67 -25.23 2.47 -7.00
N ASN A 68 -26.28 1.78 -6.56
CA ASN A 68 -27.20 2.29 -5.54
C ASN A 68 -26.84 1.74 -4.15
N ILE A 69 -25.54 1.72 -3.81
CA ILE A 69 -25.10 1.34 -2.47
C ILE A 69 -25.47 2.48 -1.52
N PRO A 70 -26.23 2.23 -0.45
CA PRO A 70 -26.76 3.28 0.42
C PRO A 70 -25.70 3.78 1.43
N PHE A 71 -24.54 4.27 0.95
CA PHE A 71 -23.42 4.70 1.79
C PHE A 71 -23.82 5.71 2.87
N PHE A 72 -24.63 6.71 2.52
CA PHE A 72 -25.13 7.73 3.45
C PHE A 72 -25.98 7.16 4.60
N LYS A 73 -26.65 6.02 4.39
CA LYS A 73 -27.41 5.31 5.44
C LYS A 73 -26.52 4.49 6.38
N VAL A 74 -25.27 4.27 6.01
CA VAL A 74 -24.27 3.56 6.82
C VAL A 74 -23.53 4.55 7.68
N SER A 75 -22.93 5.57 7.07
CA SER A 75 -22.22 6.65 7.76
C SER A 75 -21.91 7.78 6.78
N SER A 76 -21.94 9.03 7.26
CA SER A 76 -21.56 10.20 6.47
C SER A 76 -20.10 10.17 6.00
N VAL A 77 -19.23 9.38 6.66
CA VAL A 77 -17.83 9.20 6.25
C VAL A 77 -17.71 8.52 4.87
N PHE A 78 -18.74 7.77 4.45
CA PHE A 78 -18.77 7.10 3.14
C PHE A 78 -19.58 7.85 2.09
N ASP A 79 -20.21 8.98 2.44
CA ASP A 79 -20.98 9.77 1.50
C ASP A 79 -20.07 10.56 0.54
N ASN A 80 -20.58 10.84 -0.67
CA ASN A 80 -19.83 11.37 -1.81
C ASN A 80 -19.20 12.76 -1.60
N ASP A 81 -19.56 13.45 -0.53
CA ASP A 81 -18.89 14.70 -0.12
C ASP A 81 -17.42 14.46 0.29
N ALA A 82 -17.07 13.22 0.66
CA ALA A 82 -15.70 12.75 0.80
C ALA A 82 -15.27 12.02 -0.49
N VAL A 83 -14.77 12.79 -1.47
CA VAL A 83 -14.44 12.40 -2.86
C VAL A 83 -13.61 11.11 -3.02
N ASP A 84 -13.00 10.58 -1.96
CA ASP A 84 -12.10 9.42 -2.00
C ASP A 84 -12.60 8.14 -1.30
N ALA A 85 -13.61 8.22 -0.42
CA ALA A 85 -13.98 7.07 0.42
C ALA A 85 -14.58 5.90 -0.40
N GLN A 86 -15.50 6.21 -1.32
CA GLN A 86 -16.12 5.20 -2.19
C GLN A 86 -15.13 4.63 -3.20
N ASP A 87 -14.17 5.44 -3.67
CA ASP A 87 -13.17 4.97 -4.62
C ASP A 87 -12.22 3.94 -3.98
N GLY A 88 -11.82 4.11 -2.71
CA GLY A 88 -11.09 3.09 -1.95
C GLY A 88 -11.84 1.76 -1.89
N ILE A 89 -13.15 1.81 -1.65
CA ILE A 89 -14.03 0.64 -1.60
C ILE A 89 -14.09 -0.05 -2.97
N TYR A 90 -14.36 0.68 -4.06
CA TYR A 90 -14.40 0.09 -5.39
C TYR A 90 -13.04 -0.47 -5.83
N ALA A 91 -11.95 0.21 -5.50
CA ALA A 91 -10.60 -0.24 -5.82
C ALA A 91 -10.24 -1.56 -5.11
N SER A 92 -10.74 -1.77 -3.89
CA SER A 92 -10.54 -3.00 -3.12
C SER A 92 -11.17 -4.24 -3.78
N LEU A 93 -12.24 -4.00 -4.55
CA LEU A 93 -12.96 -4.97 -5.37
C LEU A 93 -12.42 -5.06 -6.80
N GLY A 94 -11.24 -4.47 -7.05
CA GLY A 94 -10.60 -4.46 -8.36
C GLY A 94 -11.33 -3.62 -9.40
N TYR A 95 -12.22 -2.71 -8.99
CA TYR A 95 -13.12 -1.98 -9.88
C TYR A 95 -13.97 -2.90 -10.77
N ASP A 96 -14.28 -4.12 -10.30
CA ASP A 96 -15.07 -5.09 -11.04
C ASP A 96 -16.57 -4.78 -10.90
N PHE A 97 -17.24 -4.53 -12.03
CA PHE A 97 -18.65 -4.19 -12.06
C PHE A 97 -19.55 -5.26 -11.42
N ASP A 98 -19.31 -6.53 -11.75
CA ASP A 98 -20.15 -7.64 -11.29
C ASP A 98 -19.97 -7.86 -9.78
N VAL A 99 -18.74 -7.73 -9.27
CA VAL A 99 -18.48 -7.81 -7.84
C VAL A 99 -19.12 -6.64 -7.09
N ILE A 100 -18.99 -5.41 -7.59
CA ILE A 100 -19.61 -4.24 -6.95
C ILE A 100 -21.14 -4.35 -6.97
N LYS A 101 -21.74 -4.90 -8.05
CA LYS A 101 -23.18 -5.18 -8.07
C LYS A 101 -23.59 -6.25 -7.05
N LYS A 102 -22.78 -7.28 -6.82
CA LYS A 102 -23.03 -8.24 -5.74
C LYS A 102 -22.98 -7.55 -4.38
N LEU A 103 -22.02 -6.65 -4.15
CA LEU A 103 -21.99 -5.84 -2.93
C LEU A 103 -23.26 -5.00 -2.77
N GLU A 104 -23.71 -4.31 -3.82
CA GLU A 104 -24.98 -3.57 -3.81
C GLU A 104 -26.18 -4.44 -3.43
N MET A 105 -26.26 -5.66 -3.97
CA MET A 105 -27.31 -6.62 -3.61
C MET A 105 -27.26 -7.01 -2.14
N LEU A 106 -26.06 -7.23 -1.57
CA LEU A 106 -25.91 -7.55 -0.15
C LEU A 106 -26.41 -6.39 0.73
N PHE A 107 -26.03 -5.16 0.40
CA PHE A 107 -26.49 -3.96 1.13
C PHE A 107 -28.01 -3.74 1.02
N SER A 108 -28.63 -4.16 -0.09
CA SER A 108 -30.09 -4.07 -0.25
C SER A 108 -30.89 -4.98 0.71
N LYS A 109 -30.22 -5.93 1.37
CA LYS A 109 -30.84 -6.82 2.38
C LYS A 109 -30.70 -6.31 3.81
N LEU A 110 -29.86 -5.30 4.03
CA LEU A 110 -29.61 -4.76 5.34
C LEU A 110 -30.70 -3.75 5.72
N ASP A 111 -31.08 -3.75 7.00
CA ASP A 111 -32.01 -2.77 7.58
C ASP A 111 -31.30 -1.43 7.85
N LEU A 112 -30.92 -0.73 6.77
CA LEU A 112 -30.22 0.55 6.81
C LEU A 112 -31.21 1.73 6.78
N GLN A 113 -31.16 2.55 7.81
CA GLN A 113 -32.06 3.67 8.05
C GLN A 113 -31.44 5.01 7.67
N ASP A 114 -32.29 6.01 7.39
CA ASP A 114 -31.88 7.40 7.18
C ASP A 114 -32.67 8.30 8.15
N PRO A 115 -32.04 8.94 9.14
CA PRO A 115 -30.59 8.93 9.41
C PRO A 115 -30.06 7.55 9.86
N PRO A 116 -28.74 7.30 9.76
CA PRO A 116 -28.12 6.07 10.25
C PRO A 116 -28.49 5.79 11.71
N THR A 117 -28.82 4.55 12.02
CA THR A 117 -29.16 4.11 13.38
C THR A 117 -28.12 3.13 13.90
N ASP A 118 -27.92 3.11 15.22
CA ASP A 118 -27.01 2.17 15.88
C ASP A 118 -27.68 0.80 16.00
N ASN A 119 -27.77 0.10 14.87
CA ASN A 119 -28.28 -1.27 14.77
C ASN A 119 -27.20 -2.22 14.23
N GLU A 120 -27.45 -3.52 14.33
CA GLU A 120 -26.48 -4.55 13.96
C GLU A 120 -26.10 -4.49 12.48
N ASP A 121 -27.09 -4.33 11.59
CA ASP A 121 -26.91 -4.15 10.14
C ASP A 121 -25.96 -2.99 9.81
N THR A 122 -26.15 -1.85 10.46
CA THR A 122 -25.33 -0.65 10.29
C THR A 122 -23.91 -0.90 10.81
N ALA A 123 -23.76 -1.55 11.97
CA ALA A 123 -22.45 -1.90 12.51
C ALA A 123 -21.67 -2.89 11.62
N VAL A 124 -22.36 -3.87 11.03
CA VAL A 124 -21.80 -4.83 10.07
C VAL A 124 -21.40 -4.12 8.78
N ALA A 125 -22.25 -3.24 8.25
CA ALA A 125 -21.97 -2.45 7.06
C ALA A 125 -20.74 -1.56 7.25
N ILE A 126 -20.64 -0.85 8.38
CA ILE A 126 -19.48 0.01 8.69
C ILE A 126 -18.18 -0.81 8.66
N LYS A 127 -18.14 -1.94 9.39
CA LYS A 127 -16.94 -2.78 9.47
C LYS A 127 -16.52 -3.34 8.11
N LEU A 128 -17.49 -3.74 7.28
CA LEU A 128 -17.22 -4.20 5.93
C LEU A 128 -16.65 -3.08 5.06
N LEU A 129 -17.28 -1.91 5.05
CA LEU A 129 -16.80 -0.78 4.24
C LEU A 129 -15.42 -0.28 4.70
N ASP A 130 -15.17 -0.22 6.00
CA ASP A 130 -13.85 0.10 6.56
C ASP A 130 -12.80 -0.91 6.12
N LEU A 131 -13.09 -2.21 6.21
CA LEU A 131 -12.17 -3.26 5.77
C LEU A 131 -11.83 -3.12 4.27
N LEU A 132 -12.84 -2.89 3.43
CA LEU A 132 -12.67 -2.70 1.99
C LEU A 132 -11.79 -1.48 1.71
N LYS A 133 -12.13 -0.35 2.33
CA LYS A 133 -11.37 0.90 2.21
C LYS A 133 -9.91 0.72 2.63
N ASP A 134 -9.67 0.17 3.82
CA ASP A 134 -8.32 -0.03 4.38
C ASP A 134 -7.46 -0.97 3.52
N ALA A 135 -8.06 -1.96 2.87
CA ALA A 135 -7.35 -2.89 1.99
C ALA A 135 -6.66 -2.20 0.80
N THR A 136 -7.09 -1.00 0.42
CA THR A 136 -6.50 -0.26 -0.71
C THR A 136 -5.92 1.10 -0.33
N ASP A 137 -6.51 1.82 0.61
CA ASP A 137 -6.09 3.19 0.91
C ASP A 137 -4.65 3.28 1.40
N SER A 138 -4.21 2.35 2.26
CA SER A 138 -2.81 2.28 2.69
C SER A 138 -1.84 2.10 1.52
N VAL A 139 -2.23 1.38 0.48
CA VAL A 139 -1.41 1.22 -0.74
C VAL A 139 -1.39 2.51 -1.56
N LYS A 140 -2.52 3.22 -1.65
CA LYS A 140 -2.55 4.56 -2.28
C LYS A 140 -1.67 5.54 -1.52
N VAL A 141 -1.70 5.55 -0.19
CA VAL A 141 -0.85 6.41 0.65
C VAL A 141 0.64 6.08 0.47
N ILE A 142 1.01 4.79 0.46
CA ILE A 142 2.38 4.36 0.16
C ILE A 142 2.84 4.94 -1.18
N LEU A 143 2.06 4.73 -2.24
CA LEU A 143 2.43 5.15 -3.58
C LEU A 143 2.43 6.66 -3.69
N ASN A 144 1.36 7.35 -3.32
CA ASN A 144 1.14 8.74 -3.68
C ASN A 144 1.74 9.72 -2.68
N GLU A 145 1.91 9.34 -1.43
CA GLU A 145 2.46 10.22 -0.39
C GLU A 145 3.89 9.84 -0.04
N HIS A 146 4.10 8.63 0.48
CA HIS A 146 5.39 8.20 1.05
C HIS A 146 6.44 7.95 -0.03
N LEU A 147 6.01 7.51 -1.21
CA LEU A 147 6.86 7.31 -2.39
C LEU A 147 6.54 8.31 -3.51
N SER A 148 5.96 9.47 -3.17
CA SER A 148 5.80 10.62 -4.10
C SER A 148 7.12 10.93 -4.82
N GLU A 149 7.06 11.52 -6.01
CA GLU A 149 8.27 11.91 -6.76
C GLU A 149 9.20 12.79 -5.92
N SER A 150 8.61 13.71 -5.14
CA SER A 150 9.33 14.55 -4.19
C SER A 150 10.03 13.75 -3.08
N ARG A 151 9.40 12.69 -2.57
CA ARG A 151 9.98 11.79 -1.55
C ARG A 151 11.06 10.90 -2.15
N LEU A 152 10.86 10.35 -3.34
CA LEU A 152 11.87 9.57 -4.06
C LEU A 152 13.16 10.36 -4.24
N THR A 153 13.05 11.62 -4.67
CA THR A 153 14.21 12.51 -4.81
C THR A 153 14.96 12.70 -3.48
N LYS A 154 14.24 12.80 -2.36
CA LYS A 154 14.85 12.89 -1.02
C LYS A 154 15.47 11.56 -0.58
N ILE A 155 14.88 10.43 -0.95
CA ILE A 155 15.37 9.09 -0.61
C ILE A 155 16.75 8.85 -1.24
N ILE A 156 16.92 9.06 -2.55
CA ILE A 156 18.23 8.89 -3.20
C ILE A 156 19.30 9.83 -2.62
N ALA A 157 18.91 11.05 -2.24
CA ALA A 157 19.81 12.04 -1.69
C ALA A 157 20.27 11.72 -0.25
N SER A 158 19.44 11.03 0.55
CA SER A 158 19.65 10.91 2.01
C SER A 158 19.74 9.49 2.55
N LYS A 159 19.39 8.47 1.77
CA LYS A 159 19.35 7.07 2.22
C LYS A 159 20.40 6.23 1.49
N GLY A 160 21.01 5.31 2.23
CA GLY A 160 21.94 4.33 1.67
C GLY A 160 21.21 3.17 1.00
N GLU A 161 21.96 2.38 0.23
CA GLU A 161 21.46 1.22 -0.53
C GLU A 161 20.57 0.29 0.31
N GLY A 162 21.01 -0.12 1.50
CA GLY A 162 20.25 -1.07 2.32
C GLY A 162 18.85 -0.60 2.72
N VAL A 163 18.67 0.72 2.94
CA VAL A 163 17.34 1.29 3.23
C VAL A 163 16.47 1.27 1.99
N ILE A 164 17.03 1.64 0.83
CA ILE A 164 16.30 1.64 -0.45
C ILE A 164 15.90 0.20 -0.84
N THR A 165 16.79 -0.77 -0.65
CA THR A 165 16.52 -2.20 -0.87
C THR A 165 15.45 -2.74 0.08
N LYS A 166 15.43 -2.28 1.34
CA LYS A 166 14.35 -2.60 2.29
C LYS A 166 13.00 -2.04 1.81
N ILE A 167 12.94 -0.76 1.40
CA ILE A 167 11.71 -0.15 0.86
C ILE A 167 11.23 -0.93 -0.38
N ASN A 168 12.14 -1.27 -1.30
CA ASN A 168 11.85 -2.10 -2.47
C ASN A 168 11.17 -3.43 -2.11
N SER A 169 11.68 -4.12 -1.08
CA SER A 169 11.16 -5.42 -0.67
C SER A 169 9.78 -5.29 0.00
N LEU A 170 9.62 -4.28 0.85
CA LEU A 170 8.35 -3.96 1.49
C LEU A 170 7.26 -3.59 0.46
N LEU A 171 7.64 -2.85 -0.59
CA LEU A 171 6.72 -2.49 -1.67
C LEU A 171 6.25 -3.72 -2.46
N ASP A 172 7.15 -4.66 -2.78
CA ASP A 172 6.74 -5.91 -3.45
C ASP A 172 5.80 -6.73 -2.56
N GLU A 173 6.10 -6.80 -1.27
CA GLU A 173 5.33 -7.57 -0.31
C GLU A 173 3.91 -7.01 -0.14
N VAL A 174 3.77 -5.69 0.00
CA VAL A 174 2.45 -5.06 0.15
C VAL A 174 1.61 -5.21 -1.12
N MET A 175 2.21 -5.10 -2.30
CA MET A 175 1.49 -5.26 -3.57
C MET A 175 1.00 -6.70 -3.77
N ARG A 176 1.83 -7.68 -3.42
CA ARG A 176 1.44 -9.09 -3.46
C ARG A 176 0.29 -9.39 -2.49
N ILE A 177 0.42 -8.95 -1.24
CA ILE A 177 -0.59 -9.21 -0.21
C ILE A 177 -1.91 -8.49 -0.54
N ARG A 178 -1.86 -7.27 -1.10
CA ARG A 178 -3.05 -6.59 -1.58
C ARG A 178 -3.77 -7.42 -2.64
N CYS A 179 -3.05 -7.94 -3.64
CA CYS A 179 -3.64 -8.78 -4.68
C CYS A 179 -4.34 -10.01 -4.07
N ASP A 180 -3.66 -10.71 -3.15
CA ASP A 180 -4.20 -11.87 -2.45
C ASP A 180 -5.46 -11.52 -1.63
N VAL A 181 -5.46 -10.38 -0.93
CA VAL A 181 -6.59 -9.89 -0.14
C VAL A 181 -7.78 -9.53 -1.00
N THR A 182 -7.58 -8.78 -2.09
CA THR A 182 -8.64 -8.44 -3.05
C THR A 182 -9.32 -9.72 -3.55
N LEU A 183 -8.55 -10.74 -3.94
CA LEU A 183 -9.12 -12.01 -4.40
C LEU A 183 -9.91 -12.74 -3.31
N LYS A 184 -9.46 -12.70 -2.05
CA LYS A 184 -10.19 -13.31 -0.92
C LYS A 184 -11.49 -12.58 -0.62
N ILE A 185 -11.46 -11.24 -0.60
CA ILE A 185 -12.64 -10.39 -0.40
C ILE A 185 -13.68 -10.67 -1.49
N ILE A 186 -13.26 -10.70 -2.77
CA ILE A 186 -14.15 -11.01 -3.89
C ILE A 186 -14.82 -12.37 -3.69
N LYS A 187 -14.03 -13.42 -3.37
CA LYS A 187 -14.56 -14.76 -3.15
C LYS A 187 -15.58 -14.81 -2.02
N GLU A 188 -15.33 -14.11 -0.92
CA GLU A 188 -16.29 -14.07 0.20
C GLU A 188 -17.57 -13.33 -0.19
N ILE A 189 -17.49 -12.19 -0.88
CA ILE A 189 -18.66 -11.48 -1.39
C ILE A 189 -19.50 -12.39 -2.31
N GLU A 190 -18.85 -13.12 -3.22
CA GLU A 190 -19.53 -14.07 -4.10
C GLU A 190 -20.17 -15.23 -3.34
N ARG A 191 -19.46 -15.77 -2.34
CA ARG A 191 -19.98 -16.84 -1.48
C ARG A 191 -21.23 -16.39 -0.71
N VAL A 192 -21.16 -15.24 -0.04
CA VAL A 192 -22.31 -14.70 0.71
C VAL A 192 -23.48 -14.42 -0.23
N GLN A 193 -23.22 -13.84 -1.40
CA GLN A 193 -24.26 -13.57 -2.38
C GLN A 193 -24.94 -14.85 -2.90
N ALA A 194 -24.19 -15.92 -3.15
CA ALA A 194 -24.75 -17.20 -3.60
C ALA A 194 -25.68 -17.84 -2.54
N GLU A 195 -25.42 -17.60 -1.27
CA GLU A 195 -26.17 -18.17 -0.15
C GLU A 195 -27.34 -17.29 0.31
N MET A 196 -27.41 -16.02 -0.12
CA MET A 196 -28.28 -14.98 0.45
C MET A 196 -29.79 -15.25 0.33
N ASN A 197 -30.22 -16.07 -0.64
CA ASN A 197 -31.64 -16.38 -0.85
C ASN A 197 -32.12 -17.58 -0.03
N ASN A 198 -31.19 -18.37 0.51
CA ASN A 198 -31.49 -19.64 1.18
C ASN A 198 -31.23 -19.58 2.69
N ASP A 199 -30.65 -18.48 3.18
CA ASP A 199 -30.24 -18.33 4.56
C ASP A 199 -30.70 -16.97 5.13
N PRO A 200 -31.51 -16.94 6.20
CA PRO A 200 -31.94 -15.70 6.83
C PRO A 200 -30.80 -14.98 7.57
N ASP A 201 -29.69 -15.64 7.89
CA ASP A 201 -28.60 -15.05 8.67
C ASP A 201 -27.48 -14.48 7.78
N ILE A 202 -27.83 -13.45 7.01
CA ILE A 202 -26.87 -12.75 6.16
C ILE A 202 -25.84 -11.97 6.99
N LEU A 203 -26.20 -11.56 8.21
CA LEU A 203 -25.35 -10.77 9.10
C LEU A 203 -24.18 -11.57 9.64
N ASP A 204 -24.38 -12.81 10.08
CA ASP A 204 -23.27 -13.69 10.49
C ASP A 204 -22.30 -13.93 9.32
N LYS A 205 -22.85 -14.16 8.12
CA LYS A 205 -22.04 -14.40 6.91
C LYS A 205 -21.19 -13.20 6.51
N LEU A 206 -21.75 -12.00 6.55
CA LEU A 206 -21.01 -10.76 6.32
C LEU A 206 -19.98 -10.52 7.41
N SER A 207 -20.34 -10.79 8.67
CA SER A 207 -19.44 -10.64 9.82
C SER A 207 -18.19 -11.51 9.74
N ASN A 208 -18.34 -12.72 9.20
CA ASN A 208 -17.24 -13.64 9.00
C ASN A 208 -16.18 -13.12 8.01
N ILE A 209 -16.51 -12.18 7.12
CA ILE A 209 -15.56 -11.55 6.18
C ILE A 209 -14.51 -10.72 6.93
N PHE A 210 -14.93 -10.00 7.98
CA PHE A 210 -14.11 -9.05 8.73
C PHE A 210 -13.79 -9.49 10.16
N ILE A 211 -13.94 -10.79 10.46
CA ILE A 211 -13.58 -11.33 11.78
C ILE A 211 -12.11 -11.03 12.11
N GLU A 212 -11.83 -10.58 13.34
CA GLU A 212 -10.51 -10.08 13.74
C GLU A 212 -9.39 -11.12 13.63
N SER A 213 -9.70 -12.39 13.91
CA SER A 213 -8.78 -13.51 13.72
C SER A 213 -8.65 -13.98 12.26
N GLY A 214 -9.50 -13.46 11.37
CA GLY A 214 -9.61 -13.87 9.98
C GLY A 214 -8.38 -13.53 9.16
N GLU A 215 -8.15 -14.31 8.11
CA GLU A 215 -7.01 -14.08 7.21
C GLU A 215 -7.08 -12.74 6.49
N ILE A 216 -8.28 -12.29 6.11
CA ILE A 216 -8.48 -11.02 5.41
C ILE A 216 -8.06 -9.86 6.33
N LYS A 217 -8.62 -9.78 7.55
CA LYS A 217 -8.28 -8.73 8.52
C LYS A 217 -6.79 -8.74 8.88
N ARG A 218 -6.19 -9.91 9.12
CA ARG A 218 -4.74 -10.03 9.37
C ARG A 218 -3.90 -9.47 8.22
N SER A 219 -4.32 -9.72 6.98
CA SER A 219 -3.60 -9.24 5.80
C SER A 219 -3.77 -7.74 5.59
N VAL A 220 -4.95 -7.18 5.85
CA VAL A 220 -5.17 -5.72 5.85
C VAL A 220 -4.33 -5.04 6.93
N ASN A 221 -4.30 -5.60 8.15
CA ASN A 221 -3.44 -5.09 9.22
C ASN A 221 -1.95 -5.15 8.85
N PHE A 222 -1.53 -6.18 8.11
CA PHE A 222 -0.17 -6.28 7.58
C PHE A 222 0.12 -5.16 6.57
N ILE A 223 -0.78 -4.91 5.63
CA ILE A 223 -0.66 -3.80 4.67
C ILE A 223 -0.45 -2.47 5.41
N ASN A 224 -1.27 -2.20 6.43
CA ASN A 224 -1.18 -0.99 7.25
C ASN A 224 0.18 -0.92 8.00
N ASN A 225 0.67 -2.04 8.52
CA ASN A 225 1.98 -2.10 9.17
C ASN A 225 3.11 -1.78 8.19
N VAL A 226 3.09 -2.35 6.99
CA VAL A 226 4.08 -2.05 5.96
C VAL A 226 4.02 -0.59 5.53
N ALA A 227 2.83 0.00 5.42
CA ALA A 227 2.66 1.43 5.15
C ALA A 227 3.40 2.29 6.19
N ASN A 228 3.20 2.00 7.48
CA ASN A 228 3.90 2.69 8.57
C ASN A 228 5.43 2.49 8.55
N GLN A 229 5.89 1.29 8.18
CA GLN A 229 7.33 1.03 8.01
C GLN A 229 7.94 1.85 6.87
N ILE A 230 7.28 1.88 5.70
CA ILE A 230 7.71 2.69 4.56
C ILE A 230 7.68 4.17 4.93
N GLU A 231 6.65 4.65 5.62
CA GLU A 231 6.60 6.02 6.12
C GLU A 231 7.83 6.34 6.98
N SER A 232 8.12 5.51 7.98
CA SER A 232 9.28 5.68 8.87
C SER A 232 10.61 5.74 8.10
N LEU A 233 10.79 4.85 7.12
CA LEU A 233 12.00 4.79 6.30
C LEU A 233 12.16 6.00 5.38
N THR A 234 11.05 6.60 4.92
CA THR A 234 11.02 7.73 3.98
C THR A 234 10.97 9.10 4.66
N ARG A 235 10.70 9.15 5.97
CA ARG A 235 10.89 10.38 6.77
C ARG A 235 12.37 10.78 6.80
N GLN A 236 12.62 12.08 6.65
CA GLN A 236 13.92 12.68 6.92
C GLN A 236 14.08 12.79 8.44
N PHE A 237 15.24 12.44 8.97
CA PHE A 237 15.64 12.97 10.26
C PHE A 237 15.93 14.46 10.03
N ALA A 238 15.21 15.32 10.74
CA ALA A 238 15.48 16.75 10.79
C ALA A 238 16.86 17.01 11.41
#